data_AF-A0AA51QJP8-F1
#
_entry.id   AF-A0AA51QJP8-F1
#
_cell.length_a   1.000
_cell.length_b   1.000
_cell.length_c   1.000
_cell.angle_alpha   90.00
_cell.angle_beta   90.00
_cell.angle_gamma   90.00
#
_symmetry.space_group_name_H-M   'P 1'
#
loop_
_entity.id
_entity.type
_entity.pdbx_description
1 polymer ?
#
loop_
_entity_poly.entity_id
_entity_poly.type
_entity_poly.pdbx_seq_one_letter_code
_entity_poly.pdbx_strand_id
1 'polypeptide(L)'
;MAEPARTVPRLLFDRVARTPHAEAFRHPAGDDWSSVSWGEVGSRVTALAAGLIGRGIAPGAHVAVCAVTSYEWILADLAIVCAGAVTVPIYPATPPADVAALLRHSGSVLTFTDRPLPTTPLLYLNRLGELEDEGRRLLAADPEAVAARIAGVTPDHLATLI
;
A
#
# COMPACT_ATOMS: atom_id res chain seq x y z
N MET A 1 -5.48 6.60 -29.83
CA MET A 1 -5.08 6.79 -28.42
C MET A 1 -4.25 5.58 -28.02
N ALA A 2 -3.08 5.77 -27.40
CA ALA A 2 -2.26 4.64 -26.96
C ALA A 2 -3.02 3.82 -25.90
N GLU A 3 -2.87 2.49 -25.91
CA GLU A 3 -3.43 1.63 -24.87
C GLU A 3 -2.78 2.01 -23.53
N PRO A 4 -3.56 2.25 -22.47
CA PRO A 4 -2.99 2.59 -21.18
C PRO A 4 -2.13 1.43 -20.67
N ALA A 5 -0.98 1.78 -20.10
CA ALA A 5 -0.02 0.81 -19.61
C ALA A 5 -0.62 -0.16 -18.58
N ARG A 6 -0.20 -1.44 -18.67
CA ARG A 6 -0.53 -2.45 -17.67
C ARG A 6 0.36 -2.27 -16.45
N THR A 7 -0.16 -1.57 -15.45
CA THR A 7 0.50 -1.33 -14.16
C THR A 7 -0.18 -2.16 -13.05
N VAL A 8 0.55 -2.47 -11.97
CA VAL A 8 0.01 -3.23 -10.83
C VAL A 8 -1.28 -2.61 -10.26
N PRO A 9 -1.36 -1.29 -10.01
CA PRO A 9 -2.61 -0.66 -9.54
C PRO A 9 -3.77 -0.86 -10.52
N ARG A 10 -3.51 -0.76 -11.84
CA ARG A 10 -4.55 -0.95 -12.84
C ARG A 10 -5.04 -2.40 -12.90
N LEU A 11 -4.12 -3.37 -12.83
CA LEU A 11 -4.48 -4.79 -12.75
C LEU A 11 -5.30 -5.13 -11.50
N LEU A 12 -4.98 -4.49 -10.36
CA LEU A 12 -5.77 -4.59 -9.14
C LEU A 12 -7.20 -4.09 -9.37
N PHE A 13 -7.39 -2.85 -9.81
CA PHE A 13 -8.74 -2.31 -9.96
C PHE A 13 -9.54 -2.95 -11.10
N ASP A 14 -8.87 -3.44 -12.14
CA ASP A 14 -9.49 -4.30 -13.14
C ASP A 14 -10.01 -5.61 -12.51
N ARG A 15 -9.28 -6.20 -11.56
CA ARG A 15 -9.74 -7.39 -10.81
C ARG A 15 -10.92 -7.04 -9.90
N VAL A 16 -10.84 -5.93 -9.17
CA VAL A 16 -11.93 -5.44 -8.30
C VAL A 16 -13.21 -5.24 -9.10
N ALA A 17 -13.12 -4.60 -10.27
CA ALA A 17 -14.27 -4.37 -11.13
C ALA A 17 -14.86 -5.66 -11.72
N ARG A 18 -14.00 -6.62 -12.11
CA ARG A 18 -14.46 -7.89 -12.70
C ARG A 18 -15.18 -8.80 -11.71
N THR A 19 -14.69 -8.89 -10.47
CA THR A 19 -15.19 -9.87 -9.50
C THR A 19 -15.31 -9.28 -8.08
N PRO A 20 -16.11 -8.22 -7.87
CA PRO A 20 -16.12 -7.47 -6.61
C PRO A 20 -16.58 -8.30 -5.40
N HIS A 21 -17.47 -9.26 -5.62
CA HIS A 21 -18.02 -10.12 -4.57
C HIS A 21 -17.27 -11.45 -4.40
N ALA A 22 -16.28 -11.74 -5.25
CA ALA A 22 -15.47 -12.94 -5.09
C ALA A 22 -14.45 -12.76 -3.96
N GLU A 23 -14.15 -13.85 -3.27
CA GLU A 23 -13.09 -13.88 -2.25
C GLU A 23 -11.74 -13.49 -2.88
N ALA A 24 -11.07 -12.55 -2.23
CA ALA A 24 -9.72 -12.09 -2.59
C ALA A 24 -8.68 -12.70 -1.65
N PHE A 25 -8.94 -12.61 -0.35
CA PHE A 25 -8.06 -13.11 0.70
C PHE A 25 -8.85 -13.77 1.81
N ARG A 26 -8.17 -14.67 2.54
CA ARG A 26 -8.59 -15.10 3.86
C ARG A 26 -7.49 -14.76 4.86
N HIS A 27 -7.87 -14.36 6.06
CA HIS A 27 -6.92 -14.06 7.12
C HIS A 27 -7.41 -14.59 8.48
N PRO A 28 -6.49 -14.86 9.42
CA PRO A 28 -6.87 -15.27 10.77
C PRO A 28 -7.74 -14.21 11.47
N ALA A 29 -8.76 -14.66 12.18
CA ALA A 29 -9.67 -13.85 12.99
C ALA A 29 -9.99 -14.61 14.28
N GLY A 30 -9.14 -14.44 15.30
CA GLY A 30 -9.16 -15.30 16.48
C GLY A 30 -8.74 -16.73 16.11
N ASP A 31 -9.57 -17.71 16.49
CA ASP A 31 -9.35 -19.12 16.17
C ASP A 31 -9.94 -19.56 14.81
N ASP A 32 -10.57 -18.63 14.07
CA ASP A 32 -11.19 -18.88 12.77
C ASP A 32 -10.52 -18.06 11.65
N TRP A 33 -11.03 -18.16 10.43
CA TRP A 33 -10.59 -17.46 9.25
C TRP A 33 -11.70 -16.55 8.72
N SER A 34 -11.39 -15.26 8.58
CA SER A 34 -12.26 -14.31 7.91
C SER A 34 -11.96 -14.26 6.41
N SER A 35 -13.00 -14.17 5.59
CA SER A 35 -12.90 -13.97 4.15
C SER A 35 -13.10 -12.50 3.82
N VAL A 36 -12.35 -11.99 2.85
CA VAL A 36 -12.47 -10.62 2.37
C VAL A 36 -12.60 -10.62 0.85
N SER A 37 -13.60 -9.91 0.35
CA SER A 37 -13.90 -9.80 -1.08
C SER A 37 -12.98 -8.80 -1.79
N TRP A 38 -12.89 -8.91 -3.12
CA TRP A 38 -12.13 -7.93 -3.91
C TRP A 38 -12.67 -6.51 -3.78
N GLY A 39 -13.98 -6.32 -3.61
CA GLY A 39 -14.59 -5.01 -3.37
C GLY A 39 -14.12 -4.37 -2.07
N GLU A 40 -14.04 -5.15 -1.00
CA GLU A 40 -13.52 -4.70 0.29
C GLU A 40 -12.02 -4.37 0.21
N VAL A 41 -11.23 -5.22 -0.45
CA VAL A 41 -9.80 -4.94 -0.70
C VAL A 41 -9.64 -3.63 -1.47
N GLY A 42 -10.38 -3.45 -2.57
CA GLY A 42 -10.31 -2.24 -3.38
C GLY A 42 -10.64 -0.98 -2.58
N SER A 43 -11.70 -1.03 -1.76
CA SER A 43 -12.10 0.07 -0.88
C SER A 43 -11.01 0.41 0.14
N ARG A 44 -10.47 -0.60 0.83
CA ARG A 44 -9.42 -0.40 1.84
C ARG A 44 -8.12 0.11 1.23
N VAL A 45 -7.67 -0.46 0.11
CA VAL A 45 -6.48 0.00 -0.61
C VAL A 45 -6.65 1.45 -1.09
N THR A 46 -7.84 1.81 -1.59
CA THR A 46 -8.14 3.20 -2.01
C THR A 46 -8.02 4.15 -0.82
N ALA A 47 -8.61 3.80 0.32
CA ALA A 47 -8.52 4.62 1.53
C ALA A 47 -7.07 4.74 2.03
N LEU A 48 -6.31 3.64 2.09
CA LEU A 48 -4.90 3.67 2.51
C LEU A 48 -4.03 4.51 1.56
N ALA A 49 -4.20 4.34 0.25
CA ALA A 49 -3.47 5.11 -0.77
C ALA A 49 -3.80 6.61 -0.65
N ALA A 50 -5.07 6.95 -0.45
CA ALA A 50 -5.49 8.33 -0.17
C ALA A 50 -4.85 8.89 1.11
N GLY A 51 -4.74 8.08 2.16
CA GLY A 51 -4.05 8.47 3.40
C GLY A 51 -2.57 8.78 3.16
N LEU A 52 -1.87 7.94 2.38
CA LEU A 52 -0.49 8.20 1.96
C LEU A 52 -0.36 9.48 1.12
N ILE A 53 -1.27 9.69 0.16
CA ILE A 53 -1.32 10.92 -0.65
C ILE A 53 -1.53 12.14 0.24
N GLY A 54 -2.46 12.08 1.19
CA GLY A 54 -2.76 13.16 2.15
C GLY A 54 -1.60 13.48 3.08
N ARG A 55 -0.73 12.51 3.38
CA ARG A 55 0.52 12.70 4.11
C ARG A 55 1.67 13.24 3.25
N GLY A 56 1.42 13.54 1.97
CA GLY A 56 2.41 14.11 1.06
C GLY A 56 3.36 13.09 0.43
N ILE A 57 3.03 11.80 0.45
CA ILE A 57 3.84 10.80 -0.28
C ILE A 57 3.76 11.10 -1.78
N ALA A 58 4.91 11.48 -2.34
CA ALA A 58 5.07 11.83 -3.74
C ALA A 58 5.15 10.57 -4.62
N PRO A 59 4.74 10.66 -5.91
CA PRO A 59 5.05 9.62 -6.89
C PRO A 59 6.55 9.32 -6.92
N GLY A 60 6.91 8.03 -7.00
CA GLY A 60 8.30 7.56 -6.99
C GLY A 60 8.99 7.59 -5.61
N ALA A 61 8.33 8.07 -4.55
CA ALA A 61 8.89 7.98 -3.21
C ALA A 61 9.05 6.52 -2.76
N HIS A 62 10.13 6.21 -2.06
CA HIS A 62 10.34 4.87 -1.50
C HIS A 62 9.62 4.74 -0.17
N VAL A 63 8.76 3.74 -0.03
CA VAL A 63 8.08 3.39 1.23
C VAL A 63 8.43 1.95 1.58
N ALA A 64 9.05 1.77 2.73
CA ALA A 64 9.46 0.44 3.17
C ALA A 64 8.31 -0.32 3.84
N VAL A 65 8.37 -1.66 3.75
CA VAL A 65 7.53 -2.55 4.54
C VAL A 65 8.43 -3.59 5.20
N CYS A 66 8.50 -3.53 6.54
CA CYS A 66 9.29 -4.43 7.38
C CYS A 66 8.36 -5.12 8.38
N ALA A 67 7.72 -6.20 7.95
CA ALA A 67 6.78 -6.97 8.75
C ALA A 67 6.64 -8.41 8.23
N VAL A 68 6.08 -9.29 9.05
CA VAL A 68 5.68 -10.63 8.61
C VAL A 68 4.54 -10.55 7.60
N THR A 69 4.44 -11.59 6.75
CA THR A 69 3.33 -11.70 5.80
C THR A 69 2.01 -11.77 6.55
N SER A 70 1.15 -10.78 6.32
CA SER A 70 -0.21 -10.71 6.86
C SER A 70 -1.15 -10.08 5.84
N TYR A 71 -2.44 -10.03 6.16
CA TYR A 71 -3.40 -9.33 5.32
C TYR A 71 -3.12 -7.82 5.28
N GLU A 72 -2.75 -7.23 6.41
CA GLU A 72 -2.34 -5.83 6.51
C GLU A 72 -1.09 -5.54 5.68
N TRP A 73 -0.15 -6.48 5.60
CA TRP A 73 1.06 -6.35 4.78
C TRP A 73 0.70 -6.14 3.30
N ILE A 74 -0.17 -7.00 2.73
CA ILE A 74 -0.54 -6.89 1.31
C ILE A 74 -1.38 -5.63 1.05
N LEU A 75 -2.21 -5.21 2.00
CA LEU A 75 -2.93 -3.94 1.89
C LEU A 75 -1.98 -2.73 1.87
N ALA A 76 -0.95 -2.72 2.71
CA ALA A 76 0.06 -1.67 2.73
C ALA A 76 0.84 -1.60 1.41
N ASP A 77 1.29 -2.75 0.90
CA ASP A 77 1.99 -2.83 -0.39
C ASP A 77 1.13 -2.31 -1.55
N LEU A 78 -0.10 -2.81 -1.68
CA LEU A 78 -1.03 -2.36 -2.72
C LEU A 78 -1.35 -0.86 -2.60
N ALA A 79 -1.46 -0.34 -1.37
CA ALA A 79 -1.68 1.08 -1.14
C ALA A 79 -0.48 1.95 -1.55
N ILE A 80 0.76 1.49 -1.30
CA ILE A 80 1.98 2.18 -1.72
C ILE A 80 2.01 2.32 -3.24
N VAL A 81 1.79 1.24 -3.97
CA VAL A 81 1.80 1.28 -5.44
C VAL A 81 0.61 2.07 -6.00
N CYS A 82 -0.56 2.03 -5.37
CA CYS A 82 -1.72 2.86 -5.76
C CYS A 82 -1.50 4.35 -5.45
N ALA A 83 -0.69 4.67 -4.43
CA ALA A 83 -0.19 6.02 -4.19
C ALA A 83 0.93 6.41 -5.20
N GLY A 84 1.28 5.55 -6.16
CA GLY A 84 2.34 5.80 -7.13
C GLY A 84 3.76 5.81 -6.53
N ALA A 85 3.91 5.32 -5.29
CA ALA A 85 5.18 5.14 -4.61
C ALA A 85 5.76 3.75 -4.87
N VAL A 86 7.01 3.54 -4.45
CA VAL A 86 7.76 2.29 -4.66
C VAL A 86 7.88 1.56 -3.33
N THR A 87 7.43 0.31 -3.30
CA THR A 87 7.61 -0.55 -2.12
C THR A 87 9.07 -0.99 -1.98
N VAL A 88 9.62 -0.84 -0.77
CA VAL A 88 10.93 -1.38 -0.38
C VAL A 88 10.71 -2.50 0.65
N PRO A 89 10.64 -3.78 0.22
CA PRO A 89 10.42 -4.87 1.15
C PRO A 89 11.68 -5.14 1.98
N ILE A 90 11.51 -5.30 3.30
CA ILE A 90 12.58 -5.67 4.23
C ILE A 90 12.15 -6.93 4.97
N TYR A 91 13.02 -7.95 4.99
CA TYR A 91 12.72 -9.20 5.67
C TYR A 91 12.53 -8.97 7.18
N PRO A 92 11.44 -9.44 7.81
CA PRO A 92 11.12 -9.12 9.20
C PRO A 92 12.18 -9.57 10.21
N ALA A 93 12.86 -10.69 9.95
CA ALA A 93 13.93 -11.19 10.83
C ALA A 93 15.28 -10.46 10.64
N THR A 94 15.35 -9.45 9.77
CA THR A 94 16.55 -8.62 9.60
C THR A 94 16.88 -7.91 10.93
N PRO A 95 18.13 -7.99 11.42
CA PRO A 95 18.53 -7.32 12.65
C PRO A 95 18.27 -5.80 12.59
N PRO A 96 17.89 -5.15 13.71
CA PRO A 96 17.54 -3.72 13.71
C PRO A 96 18.62 -2.78 13.14
N ALA A 97 19.89 -3.09 13.37
CA ALA A 97 21.01 -2.31 12.82
C ALA A 97 21.06 -2.36 11.29
N ASP A 98 20.80 -3.53 10.71
CA ASP A 98 20.79 -3.74 9.26
C ASP A 98 19.55 -3.11 8.63
N VAL A 99 18.39 -3.16 9.31
CA VAL A 99 17.17 -2.45 8.87
C VAL A 99 17.45 -0.94 8.73
N ALA A 100 18.11 -0.33 9.71
CA ALA A 100 18.46 1.09 9.64
C ALA A 100 19.40 1.42 8.46
N ALA A 101 20.35 0.52 8.15
CA ALA A 101 21.23 0.68 7.00
C ALA A 101 20.46 0.55 5.67
N LEU A 102 19.56 -0.43 5.55
CA LEU A 102 18.72 -0.63 4.37
C LEU A 102 17.81 0.58 4.12
N LEU A 103 17.11 1.06 5.15
CA LEU A 103 16.22 2.22 5.04
C LEU A 103 16.96 3.49 4.61
N ARG A 104 18.17 3.70 5.13
CA ARG A 104 19.02 4.82 4.73
C ARG A 104 19.52 4.68 3.29
N HIS A 105 19.86 3.46 2.87
CA HIS A 105 20.33 3.20 1.50
C HIS A 105 19.21 3.34 0.47
N SER A 106 18.00 2.87 0.79
CA SER A 106 16.83 2.99 -0.10
C SER A 106 16.26 4.41 -0.15
N GLY A 107 16.60 5.27 0.80
CA GLY A 107 16.00 6.60 0.93
C GLY A 107 14.50 6.51 1.25
N SER A 108 14.09 5.48 2.00
CA SER A 108 12.69 5.28 2.36
C SER A 108 12.19 6.44 3.23
N VAL A 109 11.11 7.09 2.80
CA VAL A 109 10.54 8.27 3.47
C VAL A 109 9.54 7.89 4.56
N LEU A 110 9.09 6.63 4.56
CA LEU A 110 8.11 6.07 5.47
C LEU A 110 8.32 4.55 5.55
N THR A 111 8.04 3.94 6.70
CA THR A 111 8.10 2.49 6.87
C THR A 111 6.84 1.94 7.52
N PHE A 112 6.18 0.97 6.88
CA PHE A 112 5.19 0.12 7.51
C PHE A 112 5.88 -1.01 8.30
N THR A 113 5.44 -1.31 9.51
CA THR A 113 6.06 -2.34 10.35
C THR A 113 5.09 -2.98 11.35
N ASP A 114 5.41 -4.18 11.82
CA ASP A 114 4.71 -4.88 12.90
C ASP A 114 5.48 -4.85 14.23
N ARG A 115 6.66 -4.22 14.26
CA ARG A 115 7.54 -4.20 15.42
C ARG A 115 8.25 -2.85 15.56
N PRO A 116 8.79 -2.54 16.75
CA PRO A 116 9.63 -1.35 16.92
C PRO A 116 10.88 -1.42 16.03
N LEU A 117 11.16 -0.32 15.35
CA LEU A 117 12.35 -0.11 14.52
C LEU A 117 13.08 1.17 14.98
N PRO A 118 14.41 1.25 14.82
CA PRO A 118 15.20 2.40 15.27
C PRO A 118 15.12 3.61 14.32
N THR A 119 14.06 3.73 13.52
CA THR A 119 13.91 4.79 12.50
C THR A 119 12.53 5.42 12.58
N THR A 120 12.39 6.65 12.08
CA THR A 120 11.11 7.35 11.94
C THR A 120 11.08 8.05 10.57
N PRO A 121 9.89 8.22 9.95
CA PRO A 121 8.55 7.90 10.45
C PRO A 121 8.11 6.44 10.23
N LEU A 122 7.33 5.91 11.18
CA LEU A 122 6.78 4.55 11.15
C LEU A 122 5.25 4.55 11.12
N LEU A 123 4.68 3.58 10.41
CA LEU A 123 3.28 3.19 10.50
C LEU A 123 3.16 1.74 10.92
N TYR A 124 2.41 1.47 11.99
CA TYR A 124 2.23 0.11 12.45
C TYR A 124 1.09 -0.58 11.70
N LEU A 125 1.29 -1.81 11.23
CA LEU A 125 0.28 -2.55 10.46
C LEU A 125 -1.01 -2.79 11.24
N ASN A 126 -0.93 -2.98 12.57
CA ASN A 126 -2.12 -3.08 13.43
C ASN A 126 -2.88 -1.76 13.60
N ARG A 127 -2.41 -0.65 13.00
CA ARG A 127 -3.03 0.67 13.03
C ARG A 127 -3.36 1.23 11.64
N LEU A 128 -3.48 0.36 10.63
CA LEU A 128 -3.90 0.78 9.29
C LEU A 128 -5.24 1.53 9.26
N GLY A 129 -6.15 1.22 10.19
CA GLY A 129 -7.45 1.92 10.30
C GLY A 129 -7.31 3.44 10.47
N GLU A 130 -6.28 3.92 11.17
CA GLU A 130 -6.02 5.36 11.35
C GLU A 130 -5.68 6.02 10.00
N LEU A 131 -4.86 5.35 9.19
CA LEU A 131 -4.50 5.84 7.84
C LEU A 131 -5.70 5.76 6.89
N GLU A 132 -6.53 4.72 7.00
CA GLU A 132 -7.78 4.64 6.23
C GLU A 132 -8.74 5.79 6.57
N ASP A 133 -8.87 6.17 7.84
CA ASP A 133 -9.70 7.31 8.26
C ASP A 133 -9.18 8.65 7.74
N GLU A 134 -7.86 8.84 7.73
CA GLU A 134 -7.23 9.99 7.06
C GLU A 134 -7.53 10.01 5.56
N GLY A 135 -7.38 8.87 4.89
CA GLY A 135 -7.65 8.76 3.47
C GLY A 135 -9.12 8.95 3.11
N ARG A 136 -10.05 8.41 3.91
CA ARG A 136 -11.49 8.65 3.74
C ARG A 136 -11.84 10.13 3.84
N ARG A 137 -11.19 10.88 4.73
CA ARG A 137 -11.36 12.35 4.81
C ARG A 137 -10.85 13.06 3.56
N LEU A 138 -9.71 12.64 3.02
CA LEU A 138 -9.21 13.19 1.76
C LEU A 138 -10.17 12.88 0.60
N LEU A 139 -10.64 11.64 0.48
CA LEU A 139 -11.56 11.21 -0.57
C LEU A 139 -12.93 11.90 -0.48
N ALA A 140 -13.38 12.29 0.71
CA ALA A 140 -14.60 13.09 0.86
C ALA A 140 -14.46 14.49 0.23
N ALA A 141 -13.25 15.05 0.19
CA ALA A 141 -12.96 16.34 -0.43
C ALA A 141 -12.53 16.23 -1.91
N ASP A 142 -11.80 15.16 -2.25
CA ASP A 142 -11.31 14.86 -3.60
C ASP A 142 -11.48 13.35 -3.89
N PRO A 143 -12.66 12.93 -4.37
CA PRO A 143 -12.94 11.52 -4.66
C PRO A 143 -12.02 10.90 -5.73
N GLU A 144 -11.43 11.72 -6.60
CA GLU A 144 -10.62 11.27 -7.72
C GLU A 144 -9.13 11.22 -7.38
N ALA A 145 -8.70 11.61 -6.18
CA ALA A 145 -7.29 11.75 -5.81
C ALA A 145 -6.44 10.50 -6.12
N VAL A 146 -6.97 9.31 -5.79
CA VAL A 146 -6.28 8.03 -6.03
C VAL A 146 -6.35 7.63 -7.50
N ALA A 147 -7.50 7.83 -8.15
CA ALA A 147 -7.67 7.52 -9.58
C ALA A 147 -6.74 8.38 -10.45
N ALA A 148 -6.64 9.68 -10.14
CA ALA A 148 -5.70 10.61 -10.77
C ALA A 148 -4.24 10.20 -10.53
N ARG A 149 -3.90 9.76 -9.31
CA ARG A 149 -2.56 9.24 -9.00
C ARG A 149 -2.23 8.02 -9.85
N ILE A 150 -3.13 7.03 -9.93
CA ILE A 150 -2.96 5.80 -10.71
C ILE A 150 -2.85 6.11 -12.21
N ALA A 151 -3.66 7.03 -12.72
CA ALA A 151 -3.60 7.45 -14.12
C ALA A 151 -2.25 8.08 -14.50
N GLY A 152 -1.58 8.72 -13.53
CA GLY A 152 -0.23 9.26 -13.69
C GLY A 152 0.89 8.23 -13.58
N VAL A 153 0.61 6.98 -13.20
CA VAL A 153 1.62 5.92 -13.12
C VAL A 153 1.87 5.33 -14.52
N THR A 154 3.09 5.50 -15.03
CA THR A 154 3.52 5.02 -16.36
C THR A 154 4.54 3.88 -16.23
N PRO A 155 4.79 3.08 -17.28
CA PRO A 155 5.81 2.02 -17.27
C PRO A 155 7.23 2.48 -16.92
N ASP A 156 7.51 3.77 -17.11
CA ASP A 156 8.82 4.36 -16.79
C ASP A 156 8.99 4.63 -15.28
N HIS A 157 7.92 4.51 -14.49
CA HIS A 157 7.99 4.62 -13.04
C HIS A 157 8.39 3.27 -12.42
N LEU A 158 9.34 3.30 -11.48
CA LEU A 158 9.79 2.12 -10.72
C LEU A 158 8.64 1.38 -10.00
N ALA A 159 7.50 2.05 -9.77
CA ALA A 159 6.31 1.51 -9.14
C ALA A 159 5.50 0.52 -10.00
N THR A 160 5.96 0.16 -11.20
CA THR A 160 5.18 -0.64 -12.17
C THR A 160 5.68 -2.04 -12.49
N LEU A 161 6.74 -2.53 -11.84
CA LEU A 161 7.33 -3.82 -12.20
C LEU A 161 6.41 -4.99 -11.81
N ILE A 162 6.06 -5.78 -12.83
CA ILE A 162 5.59 -7.18 -12.77
C ILE A 162 6.67 -8.04 -13.41
#